data_AF-A0A7L7IYU4-F1
#
_entry.id   AF-A0A7L7IYU4-F1
#
_cell.length_a   1.000
_cell.length_b   1.000
_cell.length_c   1.000
_cell.angle_alpha   90.00
_cell.angle_beta   90.00
_cell.angle_gamma   90.00
#
_symmetry.space_group_name_H-M   'P 1'
#
loop_
_entity.id
_entity.type
_entity.pdbx_description
1 polymer ?
#
loop_
_entity_poly.entity_id
_entity_poly.type
_entity_poly.pdbx_seq_one_letter_code
_entity_poly.pdbx_strand_id
1 'polypeptide(L)'
;MKLESKNIKCVIEKLADIEHGRWSRWQKYLHEQCVTNDDGSLTIPHELVSRWEKQMTTPYGELTDEEKQSDRDLVEKDLDKLHRILRDL
;
A
#
# COMPACT_ATOMS: atom_id res chain seq x y z
N MET A 1 23.47 -10.52 14.91
CA MET A 1 22.82 -11.69 14.26
C MET A 1 23.00 -11.52 12.75
N LYS A 2 23.79 -12.34 12.07
CA LYS A 2 23.91 -12.28 10.59
C LYS A 2 22.81 -13.18 10.03
N LEU A 3 21.79 -12.58 9.43
CA LEU A 3 20.81 -13.32 8.63
C LEU A 3 21.57 -14.05 7.51
N GLU A 4 21.45 -15.38 7.47
CA GLU A 4 22.02 -16.15 6.37
C GLU A 4 21.36 -15.74 5.04
N SER A 5 22.16 -15.69 3.97
CA SER A 5 21.73 -15.19 2.64
C SER A 5 20.48 -15.90 2.08
N LYS A 6 20.19 -17.13 2.54
CA LYS A 6 18.99 -17.88 2.15
C LYS A 6 17.74 -17.44 2.92
N ASN A 7 17.87 -17.07 4.19
CA ASN A 7 16.75 -16.61 5.02
C ASN A 7 16.29 -15.21 4.62
N ILE A 8 17.21 -14.32 4.27
CA ILE A 8 16.86 -12.96 3.84
C ILE A 8 16.07 -12.94 2.53
N LYS A 9 16.40 -13.81 1.55
CA LYS A 9 15.64 -13.91 0.29
C LYS A 9 14.21 -14.36 0.53
N CYS A 10 14.01 -15.37 1.39
CA CYS A 10 12.68 -15.84 1.76
C CYS A 10 11.85 -14.74 2.43
N VAL A 11 12.47 -13.95 3.32
CA VAL A 11 11.80 -12.82 3.97
C VAL A 11 11.44 -11.74 2.96
N ILE A 12 12.34 -11.39 2.04
CA ILE A 12 12.06 -10.42 0.97
C ILE A 12 10.85 -10.84 0.13
N GLU A 13 10.76 -12.11 -0.29
CA GLU A 13 9.62 -12.61 -1.06
C GLU A 13 8.30 -12.52 -0.26
N LYS A 14 8.31 -12.88 1.03
CA LYS A 14 7.13 -12.77 1.89
C LYS A 14 6.68 -11.32 2.08
N LEU A 15 7.63 -10.38 2.20
CA LEU A 15 7.32 -8.95 2.30
C LEU A 15 6.85 -8.38 0.96
N ALA A 16 7.44 -8.81 -0.15
CA ALA A 16 7.05 -8.41 -1.50
C ALA A 16 5.61 -8.85 -1.83
N ASP A 17 5.17 -10.04 -1.38
CA ASP A 17 3.77 -10.48 -1.50
C ASP A 17 2.81 -9.51 -0.79
N ILE A 18 3.16 -9.05 0.42
CA ILE A 18 2.36 -8.07 1.17
C ILE A 18 2.31 -6.73 0.42
N GLU A 19 3.45 -6.22 -0.04
CA GLU A 19 3.53 -4.97 -0.79
C GLU A 19 2.76 -5.03 -2.12
N HIS A 20 2.86 -6.14 -2.85
CA HIS A 20 2.08 -6.34 -4.08
C HIS A 20 0.57 -6.37 -3.79
N GLY A 21 0.16 -7.02 -2.70
CA GLY A 21 -1.21 -7.01 -2.23
C GLY A 21 -1.72 -5.59 -1.91
N ARG A 22 -0.91 -4.76 -1.25
CA ARG A 22 -1.24 -3.35 -0.97
C ARG A 22 -1.39 -2.54 -2.26
N TRP A 23 -0.42 -2.64 -3.17
CA TRP A 23 -0.45 -1.97 -4.47
C TRP A 23 -1.68 -2.38 -5.28
N SER A 24 -1.98 -3.68 -5.39
CA SER A 24 -3.13 -4.18 -6.15
C SER A 24 -4.46 -3.68 -5.59
N ARG A 25 -4.62 -3.63 -4.26
CA ARG A 25 -5.82 -3.08 -3.61
C ARG A 25 -5.97 -1.59 -3.90
N TRP A 26 -4.89 -0.82 -3.79
CA TRP A 26 -4.93 0.61 -4.10
C TRP A 26 -5.24 0.87 -5.58
N GLN A 27 -4.65 0.11 -6.49
CA GLN A 27 -4.92 0.22 -7.94
C GLN A 27 -6.39 -0.03 -8.25
N LYS A 28 -6.98 -1.09 -7.68
CA LYS A 28 -8.42 -1.37 -7.84
C LYS A 28 -9.27 -0.23 -7.31
N TYR A 29 -8.98 0.27 -6.10
CA TYR A 29 -9.69 1.39 -5.52
C TYR A 29 -9.59 2.65 -6.39
N LEU A 30 -8.39 3.01 -6.89
CA LEU A 30 -8.24 4.14 -7.81
C LEU A 30 -9.08 3.95 -9.07
N HIS A 31 -9.01 2.77 -9.69
CA HIS A 31 -9.75 2.48 -10.92
C HIS A 31 -11.27 2.58 -10.68
N GLU A 32 -11.77 2.12 -9.53
CA GLU A 32 -13.17 2.25 -9.13
C GLU A 32 -13.63 3.71 -8.97
N GLN A 33 -12.71 4.64 -8.70
CA GLN A 33 -13.01 6.08 -8.64
C GLN A 33 -12.90 6.79 -10.00
N CYS A 34 -12.39 6.12 -11.03
CA CYS A 34 -12.20 6.73 -12.34
C CYS A 34 -13.47 6.68 -13.19
N VAL A 35 -13.55 7.61 -14.14
CA VAL A 35 -14.48 7.51 -15.27
C VAL A 35 -13.79 6.73 -16.39
N THR A 36 -14.39 5.64 -16.83
CA THR A 36 -13.91 4.90 -18.01
C THR A 36 -14.33 5.61 -19.29
N ASN A 37 -13.36 5.95 -20.13
CA ASN A 37 -13.57 6.59 -21.42
C ASN A 37 -13.86 5.54 -22.51
N ASP A 38 -14.32 5.99 -23.69
CA ASP A 38 -14.71 5.11 -24.80
C ASP A 38 -13.57 4.22 -25.33
N ASP A 39 -12.32 4.67 -25.22
CA ASP A 39 -11.12 3.92 -25.61
C ASP A 39 -10.60 2.98 -24.52
N GLY A 40 -11.31 2.89 -23.38
CA GLY A 40 -10.92 2.09 -22.22
C GLY A 40 -9.90 2.76 -21.31
N SER A 41 -9.45 3.98 -21.61
CA SER A 41 -8.64 4.76 -20.68
C SER A 41 -9.45 5.23 -19.48
N LEU A 42 -8.76 5.62 -18.40
CA LEU A 42 -9.38 6.05 -17.15
C LEU A 42 -9.09 7.53 -16.90
N THR A 43 -10.14 8.29 -16.63
CA THR A 43 -10.05 9.69 -16.19
C THR A 43 -10.27 9.77 -14.69
N ILE A 44 -9.25 10.23 -13.95
CA ILE A 44 -9.37 10.47 -12.50
C ILE A 44 -10.07 11.82 -12.28
N PRO A 45 -11.12 11.89 -11.44
CA PRO A 45 -11.73 13.15 -11.05
C PRO A 45 -10.72 14.13 -10.42
N HIS A 46 -10.78 15.40 -10.80
CA HIS A 46 -9.82 16.43 -10.35
C HIS A 46 -9.67 16.50 -8.82
N GLU A 47 -10.78 16.46 -8.09
CA GLU A 47 -10.80 16.48 -6.61
C GLU A 47 -9.94 15.36 -6.01
N LEU A 48 -9.98 14.16 -6.60
CA LEU A 48 -9.20 13.01 -6.15
C LEU A 48 -7.73 13.15 -6.52
N VAL A 49 -7.41 13.70 -7.69
CA VAL A 49 -6.03 14.05 -8.06
C VAL A 49 -5.45 15.01 -7.03
N SER A 50 -6.14 16.11 -6.74
CA SER A 50 -5.67 17.12 -5.77
C SER A 50 -5.52 16.54 -4.36
N ARG A 51 -6.48 15.72 -3.92
CA ARG A 51 -6.42 15.06 -2.61
C ARG A 51 -5.22 14.10 -2.53
N TRP A 52 -5.08 13.20 -3.49
CA TRP A 52 -4.02 12.18 -3.44
C TRP A 52 -2.63 12.79 -3.66
N GLU A 53 -2.49 13.83 -4.49
CA GLU A 53 -1.24 14.58 -4.64
C GLU A 53 -0.79 15.19 -3.31
N LYS A 54 -1.71 15.83 -2.58
CA LYS A 54 -1.43 16.35 -1.25
C LYS A 54 -1.02 15.24 -0.29
N GLN A 55 -1.75 14.15 -0.26
CA GLN A 55 -1.49 13.04 0.66
C GLN A 55 -0.13 12.38 0.39
N MET A 56 0.20 12.10 -0.87
CA MET A 56 1.46 11.42 -1.23
C MET A 56 2.70 12.30 -1.07
N THR A 57 2.54 13.64 -1.05
CA THR A 57 3.62 14.60 -0.81
C THR A 57 3.72 15.06 0.64
N THR A 58 2.74 14.73 1.49
CA THR A 58 2.76 15.02 2.93
C THR A 58 3.44 13.88 3.69
N PRO A 59 4.49 14.14 4.50
CA PRO A 59 5.09 13.11 5.35
C PRO A 59 4.05 12.44 6.26
N TYR A 60 4.16 11.13 6.50
CA TYR A 60 3.20 10.40 7.36
C TYR A 60 2.97 11.08 8.71
N GLY A 61 4.01 11.62 9.35
CA GLY A 61 3.88 12.33 10.64
C GLY A 61 2.93 13.54 10.59
N GLU A 62 2.81 14.17 9.43
CA GLU A 62 2.06 15.41 9.19
C GLU A 62 0.65 15.16 8.62
N LEU A 63 0.32 13.93 8.23
CA LEU A 63 -1.04 13.54 7.84
C LEU A 63 -2.02 13.67 9.02
N THR A 64 -3.30 13.95 8.73
CA THR A 64 -4.34 13.89 9.78
C THR A 64 -4.56 12.45 10.25
N ASP A 65 -5.22 12.27 11.40
CA ASP A 65 -5.49 10.92 11.90
C ASP A 65 -6.41 10.13 10.96
N GLU A 66 -7.36 10.80 10.31
CA GLU A 66 -8.22 10.20 9.29
C GLU A 66 -7.44 9.75 8.06
N GLU A 67 -6.46 10.55 7.61
CA GLU A 67 -5.61 10.20 6.46
C GLU A 67 -4.68 9.02 6.79
N LYS A 68 -4.11 9.01 8.00
CA LYS A 68 -3.30 7.88 8.48
C LYS A 68 -4.11 6.59 8.65
N GLN A 69 -5.44 6.68 8.80
CA GLN A 69 -6.25 5.50 9.09
C GLN A 69 -6.20 4.48 7.95
N SER A 70 -6.16 4.91 6.69
CA SER A 70 -6.02 3.97 5.57
C SER A 70 -4.70 3.20 5.60
N ASP A 71 -3.61 3.85 6.02
CA ASP A 71 -2.30 3.21 6.15
C ASP A 71 -2.32 2.19 7.29
N ARG A 72 -2.92 2.56 8.44
CA ARG A 72 -3.08 1.66 9.59
C ARG A 72 -3.93 0.43 9.23
N ASP A 73 -5.06 0.62 8.56
CA ASP A 73 -5.94 -0.47 8.14
C ASP A 73 -5.22 -1.47 7.22
N LEU A 74 -4.34 -0.98 6.33
CA LEU A 74 -3.53 -1.84 5.46
C LEU A 74 -2.46 -2.63 6.23
N VAL A 75 -1.90 -2.07 7.31
CA VAL A 75 -0.98 -2.78 8.21
C VAL A 75 -1.74 -3.81 9.03
N GLU A 76 -2.87 -3.43 9.62
CA GLU A 76 -3.70 -4.30 10.47
C GLU A 76 -4.18 -5.55 9.70
N LYS A 77 -4.59 -5.40 8.44
CA LYS A 77 -5.00 -6.52 7.58
C LYS A 77 -3.90 -7.57 7.37
N ASP A 78 -2.63 -7.15 7.37
CA ASP A 78 -1.49 -8.03 7.14
C ASP A 78 -0.69 -8.29 8.44
N LEU A 79 -1.20 -7.85 9.61
CA LEU A 79 -0.48 -7.87 10.89
C LEU A 79 -0.07 -9.28 11.32
N ASP A 80 -0.95 -10.26 11.15
CA ASP A 80 -0.65 -11.66 11.46
C ASP A 80 0.50 -12.22 10.60
N LYS A 81 0.52 -11.85 9.30
CA LYS A 81 1.57 -12.28 8.37
C LYS A 81 2.88 -11.59 8.72
N LEU A 82 2.85 -10.27 8.95
CA LEU A 82 4.00 -9.49 9.38
C LEU A 82 4.59 -10.04 10.68
N HIS A 83 3.76 -10.34 11.67
CA HIS A 83 4.21 -10.90 12.94
C HIS A 83 4.92 -12.25 12.76
N ARG A 84 4.41 -13.12 11.88
CA ARG A 84 5.09 -14.39 11.55
C ARG A 84 6.44 -14.15 10.89
N ILE A 85 6.50 -13.25 9.90
CA ILE A 85 7.75 -12.89 9.20
C ILE A 85 8.79 -12.35 10.17
N LEU A 86 8.39 -11.44 11.07
CA LEU A 86 9.29 -10.81 12.05
C LEU A 86 9.78 -11.77 13.13
N ARG A 87 9.01 -12.81 13.48
CA ARG A 87 9.47 -13.88 14.40
C ARG A 87 10.45 -14.84 13.75
N ASP A 88 10.37 -15.00 12.43
CA ASP A 88 11.25 -15.88 11.64
C ASP A 88 12.59 -15.21 11.29
N LEU A 89 12.78 -13.94 11.67
CA LEU A 89 13.99 -13.12 11.45
C LEU A 89 14.99 -13.20 12.60
#